data_AF-N9T486-F1
#
_entry.id   AF-N9T486-F1
#
_cell.length_a   1.000
_cell.length_b   1.000
_cell.length_c   1.000
_cell.angle_alpha   90.00
_cell.angle_beta   90.00
_cell.angle_gamma   90.00
#
_symmetry.space_group_name_H-M   'P 1'
#
loop_
_entity.id
_entity.type
_entity.pdbx_description
1 polymer ?
#
loop_
_entity_poly.entity_id
_entity_poly.type
_entity_poly.pdbx_seq_one_letter_code
_entity_poly.pdbx_strand_id
1 'polypeptide(L)'
;MISLRLYYIWFFIICLVSTLIAGVLAAILPNSIGGVLTAVPYLIAIIFVLFRFLKQQRRAPTAQEKKCLAFGFTLIFWGYNICGLLLGLFMFSGKDPEIWQNFLLYLKQPQFLITVLGMWLVIALPLFLITYWFYGPQAQRMANKMFN
;
A
#
# COMPACT_ATOMS: atom_id res chain seq x y z
N MET A 1 15.94 15.97 -12.46
CA MET A 1 14.69 15.32 -12.01
C MET A 1 14.33 15.87 -10.64
N ILE A 2 13.06 16.13 -10.38
CA ILE A 2 12.62 16.64 -9.08
C ILE A 2 12.73 15.50 -8.06
N SER A 3 13.16 15.81 -6.84
CA SER A 3 13.26 14.80 -5.79
C SER A 3 11.86 14.31 -5.40
N LEU A 4 11.61 13.01 -5.60
CA LEU A 4 10.34 12.38 -5.22
C LEU A 4 10.26 11.98 -3.74
N ARG A 5 11.36 12.18 -2.98
CA ARG A 5 11.52 11.71 -1.60
C ARG A 5 10.38 12.14 -0.68
N LEU A 6 9.96 13.40 -0.78
CA LEU A 6 8.89 13.92 0.07
C LEU A 6 7.55 13.26 -0.23
N TYR A 7 7.25 12.95 -1.50
CA TYR A 7 6.00 12.26 -1.86
C TYR A 7 5.97 10.83 -1.32
N TYR A 8 7.11 10.14 -1.29
CA TYR A 8 7.23 8.82 -0.64
C TYR A 8 6.98 8.90 0.86
N ILE A 9 7.53 9.90 1.55
CA ILE A 9 7.30 10.10 2.99
C ILE A 9 5.84 10.42 3.27
N TRP A 10 5.22 11.31 2.48
CA TRP A 10 3.81 11.64 2.63
C TRP A 10 2.90 10.43 2.35
N PHE A 11 3.22 9.66 1.32
CA PHE A 11 2.52 8.41 1.05
C PHE A 11 2.61 7.46 2.23
N PHE A 12 3.82 7.21 2.74
CA PHE A 12 4.04 6.32 3.88
C PHE A 12 3.24 6.74 5.12
N ILE A 13 3.35 8.00 5.54
CA ILE A 13 2.69 8.50 6.75
C ILE A 13 1.17 8.37 6.64
N ILE A 14 0.59 8.82 5.52
CA ILE A 14 -0.87 8.82 5.34
C ILE A 14 -1.40 7.40 5.22
N CYS A 15 -0.70 6.55 4.46
CA CYS A 15 -1.08 5.16 4.28
C CYS A 15 -1.00 4.42 5.61
N LEU A 16 0.11 4.55 6.35
CA LEU A 16 0.30 3.89 7.65
C LEU A 16 -0.76 4.33 8.66
N VAL A 17 -0.97 5.64 8.85
CA VAL A 17 -1.97 6.15 9.81
C VAL A 17 -3.37 5.67 9.43
N SER A 18 -3.72 5.72 8.13
CA SER A 18 -5.01 5.23 7.66
C SER A 18 -5.15 3.72 7.83
N THR A 19 -4.07 2.95 7.66
CA THR A 19 -4.05 1.50 7.92
C THR A 19 -4.25 1.19 9.39
N LEU A 20 -3.66 1.95 10.31
CA LEU A 20 -3.88 1.76 11.75
C LEU A 20 -5.34 2.02 12.12
N ILE A 21 -5.94 3.10 11.60
CA ILE A 21 -7.37 3.40 11.79
C ILE A 21 -8.24 2.28 11.21
N ALA A 22 -7.96 1.87 9.97
CA ALA A 22 -8.65 0.77 9.31
C ALA A 22 -8.50 -0.56 10.08
N GLY A 23 -7.34 -0.83 10.67
CA GLY A 23 -7.10 -2.03 11.47
C GLY A 23 -7.97 -2.07 12.74
N VAL A 24 -8.10 -0.94 13.44
CA VAL A 24 -9.01 -0.82 14.60
C VAL A 24 -10.47 -1.04 14.16
N LEU A 25 -10.88 -0.45 13.03
CA LEU A 25 -12.23 -0.66 12.48
C LEU A 25 -12.46 -2.10 12.01
N ALA A 26 -11.45 -2.76 11.42
CA ALA A 26 -11.55 -4.14 10.97
C ALA A 26 -11.75 -5.11 12.15
N ALA A 27 -11.19 -4.81 13.33
CA ALA A 27 -11.35 -5.63 14.52
C ALA A 27 -12.79 -5.66 15.06
N ILE A 28 -13.62 -4.67 14.71
CA ILE A 28 -15.03 -4.57 15.15
C ILE A 28 -16.03 -4.88 14.03
N LEU A 29 -15.57 -5.07 12.80
CA LEU A 29 -16.41 -5.35 11.63
C LEU A 29 -16.42 -6.85 11.29
N PRO A 30 -17.48 -7.35 10.62
CA PRO A 30 -17.50 -8.72 10.10
C PRO A 30 -16.31 -8.99 9.17
N ASN A 31 -15.74 -10.20 9.28
CA ASN A 31 -14.55 -10.62 8.51
C ASN A 31 -14.70 -10.45 6.98
N SER A 32 -15.92 -10.50 6.45
CA SER A 32 -16.22 -10.27 5.02
C SER A 32 -15.91 -8.83 4.57
N ILE A 33 -15.94 -7.85 5.47
CA ILE A 33 -15.71 -6.42 5.18
C ILE A 33 -14.25 -6.05 5.40
N GLY A 34 -13.56 -6.74 6.32
CA GLY A 34 -12.17 -6.47 6.68
C GLY A 34 -11.22 -6.49 5.48
N GLY A 35 -11.43 -7.42 4.52
CA GLY A 35 -10.62 -7.52 3.31
C GLY A 35 -10.71 -6.28 2.42
N VAL A 36 -11.90 -5.71 2.21
CA VAL A 36 -12.09 -4.48 1.39
C VAL A 36 -11.45 -3.28 2.06
N LEU A 37 -11.49 -3.22 3.40
CA LEU A 37 -10.94 -2.12 4.17
C LEU A 37 -9.41 -2.01 4.05
N THR A 38 -8.70 -3.09 3.69
CA THR A 38 -7.24 -3.08 3.50
C THR A 38 -6.78 -2.23 2.31
N ALA A 39 -7.60 -2.09 1.26
CA ALA A 39 -7.25 -1.29 0.08
C ALA A 39 -7.49 0.22 0.30
N VAL A 40 -8.40 0.58 1.21
CA VAL A 40 -8.83 1.96 1.43
C VAL A 40 -7.68 2.89 1.86
N PRO A 41 -6.83 2.54 2.85
CA PRO A 41 -5.66 3.34 3.22
C PRO A 41 -4.74 3.69 2.05
N TYR A 42 -4.50 2.70 1.19
CA TYR A 42 -3.65 2.86 0.01
C TYR A 42 -4.27 3.85 -0.98
N LEU A 43 -5.57 3.69 -1.28
CA LEU A 43 -6.30 4.57 -2.19
C LEU A 43 -6.31 6.02 -1.68
N ILE A 44 -6.57 6.23 -0.39
CA ILE A 44 -6.52 7.56 0.24
C ILE A 44 -5.13 8.18 0.06
N ALA A 45 -4.07 7.42 0.32
CA ALA A 45 -2.71 7.91 0.23
C ALA A 45 -2.30 8.27 -1.21
N ILE A 46 -2.62 7.43 -2.20
CA ILE A 46 -2.28 7.74 -3.61
C ILE A 46 -3.03 8.98 -4.11
N ILE A 47 -4.30 9.17 -3.69
CA ILE A 47 -5.11 10.33 -4.07
C ILE A 47 -4.51 11.60 -3.45
N PHE A 48 -4.26 11.58 -2.15
CA PHE A 48 -3.71 12.73 -1.44
C PHE A 48 -2.37 13.18 -2.03
N VAL A 49 -1.46 12.22 -2.24
CA VAL A 49 -0.12 12.52 -2.75
C VAL A 49 -0.18 13.04 -4.19
N LEU A 50 -1.12 12.58 -5.01
CA LEU A 50 -1.31 13.13 -6.35
C LEU A 50 -1.76 14.58 -6.29
N PHE A 51 -2.77 14.89 -5.47
CA PHE A 51 -3.23 16.27 -5.28
C PHE A 51 -2.09 17.19 -4.83
N ARG A 52 -1.26 16.71 -3.90
CA ARG A 52 -0.09 17.44 -3.43
C ARG A 52 0.92 17.67 -4.56
N PHE A 53 1.22 16.63 -5.34
CA PHE A 53 2.13 16.72 -6.50
C PHE A 53 1.63 17.75 -7.51
N LEU A 54 0.35 17.68 -7.91
CA LEU A 54 -0.25 18.61 -8.87
C LEU A 54 -0.15 20.05 -8.37
N LYS A 55 -0.53 20.33 -7.11
CA LYS A 55 -0.48 21.68 -6.54
C LYS A 55 0.95 22.24 -6.46
N GLN A 56 1.92 21.41 -6.09
CA GLN A 56 3.32 21.85 -5.93
C GLN A 56 4.03 22.02 -7.28
N GLN A 57 3.77 21.14 -8.25
CA GLN A 57 4.47 21.11 -9.53
C GLN A 57 3.72 21.84 -10.65
N ARG A 58 2.44 22.17 -10.44
CA ARG A 58 1.55 22.79 -11.44
C ARG A 58 1.45 22.00 -12.75
N ARG A 59 1.74 20.69 -12.72
CA ARG A 59 1.68 19.78 -13.87
C ARG A 59 1.40 18.35 -13.42
N ALA A 60 0.98 17.50 -14.35
CA ALA A 60 0.92 16.06 -14.15
C ALA A 60 2.34 15.43 -14.06
N PRO A 61 2.49 14.26 -13.40
CA PRO A 61 3.74 13.51 -13.40
C PRO A 61 4.19 13.13 -14.81
N THR A 62 5.50 13.19 -15.06
CA THR A 62 6.11 12.66 -16.28
C THR A 62 6.04 11.13 -16.31
N ALA A 63 6.31 10.51 -17.46
CA ALA A 63 6.31 9.05 -17.59
C ALA A 63 7.32 8.37 -16.64
N GLN A 64 8.49 8.99 -16.42
CA GLN A 64 9.50 8.48 -15.50
C GLN A 64 9.06 8.63 -14.04
N GLU A 65 8.54 9.80 -13.64
CA GLU A 65 8.05 10.03 -12.28
C GLU A 65 6.89 9.09 -11.95
N LYS A 66 5.96 8.88 -12.88
CA LYS A 66 4.85 7.94 -12.75
C LYS A 66 5.34 6.52 -12.42
N LYS A 67 6.34 6.02 -13.14
CA LYS A 67 6.93 4.70 -12.89
C LYS A 67 7.56 4.65 -11.49
N CYS A 68 8.41 5.63 -11.17
CA CYS A 68 9.07 5.70 -9.86
C CYS A 68 8.06 5.77 -8.70
N LEU A 69 7.00 6.58 -8.83
CA LEU A 69 5.94 6.71 -7.83
C LEU A 69 5.15 5.41 -7.67
N ALA A 70 4.72 4.78 -8.76
CA ALA A 70 3.97 3.52 -8.71
C ALA A 70 4.76 2.39 -8.04
N PHE A 71 6.03 2.21 -8.42
CA PHE A 71 6.91 1.22 -7.79
C PHE A 71 7.23 1.58 -6.35
N GLY A 72 7.56 2.84 -6.08
CA GLY A 72 7.90 3.32 -4.74
C GLY A 72 6.75 3.15 -3.75
N PHE A 73 5.53 3.52 -4.12
CA PHE A 73 4.35 3.34 -3.27
C PHE A 73 4.04 1.86 -3.02
N THR A 74 4.17 1.03 -4.04
CA THR A 74 3.98 -0.43 -3.91
C THR A 74 4.99 -1.02 -2.94
N LEU A 75 6.28 -0.66 -3.07
CA LEU A 75 7.34 -1.13 -2.20
C LEU A 75 7.13 -0.65 -0.76
N ILE A 76 6.78 0.62 -0.57
CA ILE A 76 6.48 1.17 0.77
C ILE A 76 5.31 0.42 1.39
N PHE A 77 4.20 0.28 0.66
CA PHE A 77 2.99 -0.36 1.15
C PHE A 77 3.26 -1.79 1.61
N TRP A 78 3.85 -2.61 0.75
CA TRP A 78 4.16 -3.99 1.11
C TRP A 78 5.25 -4.09 2.17
N GLY A 79 6.26 -3.21 2.12
CA GLY A 79 7.33 -3.17 3.09
C GLY A 79 6.83 -2.99 4.51
N TYR A 80 6.00 -1.97 4.78
CA TYR A 80 5.49 -1.77 6.13
C TYR A 80 4.47 -2.84 6.55
N ASN A 81 3.68 -3.38 5.62
CA ASN A 81 2.73 -4.47 5.93
C ASN A 81 3.48 -5.76 6.33
N ILE A 82 4.58 -6.09 5.65
CA ILE A 82 5.46 -7.20 6.02
C ILE A 82 6.10 -6.93 7.39
N CYS A 83 6.61 -5.72 7.63
CA CYS A 83 7.12 -5.35 8.95
C CYS A 83 6.06 -5.49 10.04
N GLY A 84 4.82 -5.09 9.78
CA GLY A 84 3.69 -5.23 10.69
C GLY A 84 3.34 -6.69 10.99
N LEU A 85 3.34 -7.55 9.97
CA LEU A 85 3.14 -9.00 10.12
C LEU A 85 4.23 -9.61 11.01
N LEU A 86 5.50 -9.35 10.70
CA LEU A 86 6.64 -9.89 11.45
C LEU A 86 6.67 -9.36 12.88
N LEU A 87 6.38 -8.08 13.09
CA LEU A 87 6.27 -7.48 14.42
C LEU A 87 5.12 -8.08 15.22
N GLY A 88 3.96 -8.31 14.58
CA GLY A 88 2.85 -9.04 15.19
C GLY A 88 3.27 -10.43 15.65
N LEU A 89 3.85 -11.23 14.75
CA LEU A 89 4.36 -12.57 15.06
C LEU A 89 5.34 -12.55 16.25
N PHE A 90 6.30 -11.63 16.25
CA PHE A 90 7.29 -11.49 17.31
C PHE A 90 6.66 -11.15 18.67
N MET A 91 5.71 -10.21 18.70
CA MET A 91 5.03 -9.82 19.96
C MET A 91 4.17 -10.96 20.52
N PHE A 92 3.47 -11.69 19.65
CA PHE A 92 2.61 -12.79 20.09
C PHE A 92 3.40 -14.06 20.44
N SER A 93 4.52 -14.32 19.77
CA SER A 93 5.38 -15.47 20.08
C SER A 93 6.03 -15.40 21.45
N GLY A 94 6.16 -14.21 22.03
CA GLY A 94 6.63 -14.05 23.42
C GLY A 94 5.66 -14.62 24.46
N LYS A 95 4.38 -14.76 24.11
CA LYS A 95 3.34 -15.36 24.97
C LYS A 95 3.08 -16.83 24.64
N ASP A 96 3.29 -17.21 23.38
CA ASP A 96 3.12 -18.57 22.89
C ASP A 96 4.21 -18.92 21.85
N PRO A 97 5.25 -19.68 22.24
CA PRO A 97 6.33 -20.08 21.34
C PRO A 97 5.86 -20.89 20.12
N GLU A 98 4.70 -21.56 20.18
CA GLU A 98 4.18 -22.36 19.07
C GLU A 98 3.84 -21.49 17.86
N ILE A 99 3.45 -20.22 18.05
CA ILE A 99 3.12 -19.29 16.96
C ILE A 99 4.29 -19.16 15.99
N TRP A 100 5.51 -18.97 16.51
CA TRP A 100 6.70 -18.83 15.68
C TRP A 100 7.07 -20.14 14.99
N GLN A 101 6.97 -21.27 15.72
CA GLN A 101 7.27 -22.58 15.16
C GLN A 101 6.31 -22.98 14.05
N ASN A 102 5.00 -22.75 14.25
CA ASN A 102 3.96 -23.00 13.25
C ASN A 102 4.15 -22.11 12.01
N PHE A 103 4.50 -20.84 12.19
CA PHE A 103 4.83 -19.96 11.07
C PHE A 103 6.01 -20.51 10.23
N LEU A 104 7.11 -20.90 10.88
CA LEU A 104 8.26 -21.52 10.19
C LEU A 104 7.90 -22.84 9.49
N LEU A 105 6.99 -23.63 10.09
CA LEU A 105 6.50 -24.86 9.48
C LEU A 105 5.69 -24.56 8.21
N TYR A 106 4.79 -23.59 8.25
CA TYR A 106 4.01 -23.17 7.06
C TYR A 106 4.90 -22.63 5.94
N LEU A 107 5.97 -21.90 6.26
CA LEU A 107 6.93 -21.44 5.25
C LEU A 107 7.64 -22.57 4.50
N LYS A 108 7.72 -23.78 5.09
CA LYS A 108 8.28 -24.96 4.42
C LYS A 108 7.29 -25.66 3.49
N GLN A 109 6.01 -25.33 3.55
CA GLN A 109 4.97 -25.95 2.74
C GLN A 109 4.83 -25.21 1.40
N PRO A 110 5.17 -25.83 0.25
CA PRO A 110 5.09 -25.15 -1.04
C PRO A 110 3.67 -24.70 -1.39
N GLN A 111 2.66 -25.51 -1.03
CA GLN A 111 1.25 -25.19 -1.27
C GLN A 111 0.81 -23.92 -0.52
N PHE A 112 1.28 -23.75 0.71
CA PHE A 112 1.02 -22.54 1.49
C PHE A 112 1.65 -21.32 0.81
N LEU A 113 2.93 -21.41 0.43
CA LEU A 113 3.64 -20.31 -0.25
C LEU A 113 2.97 -19.89 -1.55
N ILE A 114 2.56 -20.85 -2.38
CA ILE A 114 1.86 -20.59 -3.65
C ILE A 114 0.51 -19.92 -3.38
N THR A 115 -0.23 -20.39 -2.37
CA THR A 115 -1.53 -19.81 -2.00
C THR A 115 -1.40 -18.38 -1.53
N VAL A 116 -0.44 -18.11 -0.62
CA VAL A 116 -0.14 -16.76 -0.12
C VAL A 116 0.30 -15.84 -1.25
N LEU A 117 1.19 -16.32 -2.14
CA LEU A 117 1.64 -15.55 -3.30
C LEU A 117 0.46 -15.23 -4.24
N GLY A 118 -0.42 -16.19 -4.49
CA GLY A 118 -1.62 -15.99 -5.31
C GLY A 118 -2.55 -14.93 -4.72
N MET A 119 -2.89 -15.05 -3.43
CA MET A 119 -3.73 -14.07 -2.73
C MET A 119 -3.09 -12.68 -2.69
N TRP A 120 -1.76 -12.63 -2.50
CA TRP A 120 -1.01 -11.38 -2.52
C TRP A 120 -1.09 -10.71 -3.89
N LEU A 121 -0.91 -11.46 -4.98
CA LEU A 121 -0.99 -10.93 -6.35
C LEU A 121 -2.40 -10.43 -6.71
N VAL A 122 -3.45 -11.09 -6.22
CA VAL A 122 -4.85 -10.65 -6.40
C VAL A 122 -5.07 -9.23 -5.87
N ILE A 123 -4.33 -8.80 -4.84
CA ILE A 123 -4.41 -7.45 -4.29
C ILE A 123 -3.33 -6.53 -4.89
N ALA A 124 -2.09 -7.02 -5.02
CA ALA A 124 -0.96 -6.23 -5.48
C ALA A 124 -1.11 -5.75 -6.93
N LEU A 125 -1.61 -6.61 -7.83
CA LEU A 125 -1.75 -6.25 -9.24
C LEU A 125 -2.79 -5.13 -9.44
N PRO A 126 -4.03 -5.22 -8.90
CA PRO A 126 -4.98 -4.12 -8.98
C PRO A 126 -4.47 -2.82 -8.38
N LEU A 127 -3.81 -2.87 -7.21
CA LEU A 127 -3.26 -1.66 -6.57
C LEU A 127 -2.12 -1.02 -7.37
N PHE A 128 -1.29 -1.82 -8.02
CA PHE A 128 -0.26 -1.30 -8.91
C PHE A 128 -0.88 -0.67 -10.17
N LEU A 129 -1.81 -1.38 -10.82
CA LEU A 129 -2.46 -0.92 -12.04
C LEU A 129 -3.27 0.36 -11.82
N ILE A 130 -4.02 0.44 -10.72
CA ILE A 130 -4.79 1.64 -10.38
C ILE A 130 -3.85 2.82 -10.12
N THR A 131 -2.73 2.62 -9.44
CA THR A 131 -1.73 3.68 -9.21
C THR A 131 -1.12 4.15 -10.52
N TYR A 132 -0.77 3.20 -11.40
CA TYR A 132 -0.18 3.50 -12.70
C TYR A 132 -1.15 4.29 -13.59
N TRP A 133 -2.44 3.95 -13.56
CA TRP A 133 -3.49 4.70 -14.25
C TRP A 133 -3.75 6.08 -13.62
N PHE A 134 -3.77 6.13 -12.28
CA PHE A 134 -4.09 7.34 -11.51
C PHE A 134 -3.02 8.43 -11.69
N TYR A 135 -1.74 8.06 -11.69
CA TYR A 135 -0.62 8.99 -11.92
C TYR A 135 -0.33 9.25 -13.41
N GLY A 136 -1.12 8.69 -14.32
CA GLY A 136 -1.02 8.89 -15.77
C GLY A 136 -2.23 9.68 -16.33
N PRO A 137 -3.12 9.04 -17.11
CA PRO A 137 -4.26 9.72 -17.73
C PRO A 137 -5.14 10.51 -16.74
N GLN A 138 -5.38 9.97 -15.54
CA GLN A 138 -6.20 10.65 -14.54
C GLN A 138 -5.51 11.90 -14.00
N ALA A 139 -4.21 11.83 -13.69
CA ALA A 139 -3.41 13.00 -13.29
C ALA A 139 -3.40 14.09 -14.36
N GLN A 140 -3.34 13.73 -15.65
CA GLN A 140 -3.43 14.70 -16.75
C GLN A 140 -4.78 15.41 -16.78
N ARG A 141 -5.89 14.66 -16.65
CA ARG A 141 -7.24 15.24 -16.58
C ARG A 141 -7.39 16.19 -15.39
N MET A 142 -6.87 15.79 -14.22
CA MET A 142 -6.90 16.61 -13.01
C MET A 142 -6.03 17.86 -13.14
N ALA A 143 -4.85 17.77 -13.74
CA ALA A 143 -3.97 18.91 -13.97
C ALA A 143 -4.64 19.93 -14.92
N ASN A 144 -5.22 19.45 -16.03
CA ASN A 144 -5.92 20.29 -16.99
C ASN A 144 -7.09 21.02 -16.33
N LYS A 145 -7.89 20.35 -15.49
CA LYS A 145 -9.01 21.00 -14.78
C LYS A 145 -8.58 21.99 -13.70
N MET A 146 -7.37 21.83 -13.15
CA MET A 146 -6.88 22.66 -12.04
C MET A 146 -6.12 23.91 -12.50
N PHE A 147 -5.53 23.86 -13.70
CA PHE A 147 -4.58 24.87 -14.17
C PHE A 147 -4.89 25.44 -15.56
N ASN A 148 -5.84 24.88 -16.30
CA ASN A 148 -6.39 25.45 -17.54
C ASN A 148 -7.87 25.76 -17.34
#